data_AF-A0A0F6I9S6-F1
#
_entry.id   AF-A0A0F6I9S6-F1
#
_cell.length_a   1.000
_cell.length_b   1.000
_cell.length_c   1.000
_cell.angle_alpha   90.00
_cell.angle_beta   90.00
_cell.angle_gamma   90.00
#
_symmetry.space_group_name_H-M   'P 1'
#
loop_
_entity.id
_entity.type
_entity.pdbx_description
1 polymer ?
#
loop_
_entity_poly.entity_id
_entity_poly.type
_entity_poly.pdbx_seq_one_letter_code
_entity_poly.pdbx_strand_id
1 'polypeptide(L)'
;MKSIFQIFIYSIFLMLILLTKDSFPDEMSGGHENAKMFIEEKRYIEAEKLAISLLTNNPSDVTAEYILTSAWVGLGREEAKRKP
;
A
#
# COMPACT_ATOMS: atom_id res chain seq x y z
N MET A 1 1.63 -41.04 -7.21
CA MET A 1 0.32 -40.35 -7.09
C MET A 1 0.47 -39.32 -5.98
N LYS A 2 0.26 -38.03 -6.25
CA LYS A 2 0.32 -37.02 -5.18
C LYS A 2 -0.82 -37.33 -4.21
N SER A 3 -0.50 -37.46 -2.92
CA SER A 3 -1.52 -37.75 -1.90
C SER A 3 -2.56 -36.64 -1.92
N ILE A 4 -3.84 -36.99 -1.77
CA ILE A 4 -4.95 -36.04 -1.65
C ILE A 4 -4.63 -34.99 -0.57
N PHE A 5 -3.94 -35.39 0.49
CA PHE A 5 -3.44 -34.52 1.55
C PHE A 5 -2.55 -33.37 1.05
N GLN A 6 -1.70 -33.65 0.06
CA GLN A 6 -0.78 -32.66 -0.50
C GLN A 6 -1.55 -31.58 -1.29
N ILE A 7 -2.64 -31.96 -1.96
CA ILE A 7 -3.51 -31.03 -2.69
C ILE A 7 -4.23 -30.09 -1.71
N PHE A 8 -4.69 -30.61 -0.56
CA PHE A 8 -5.28 -29.79 0.49
C PHE A 8 -4.32 -28.74 1.04
N ILE A 9 -3.06 -29.11 1.29
CA ILE A 9 -2.04 -28.17 1.78
C ILE A 9 -1.81 -27.04 0.77
N TYR A 10 -1.64 -27.36 -0.51
CA TYR A 10 -1.45 -26.34 -1.55
C TYR A 10 -2.66 -25.43 -1.71
N SER A 11 -3.88 -25.96 -1.56
CA SER A 11 -5.11 -25.17 -1.61
C SER A 11 -5.18 -24.15 -0.46
N ILE A 12 -4.86 -24.58 0.77
CA ILE A 12 -4.81 -23.69 1.94
C ILE A 12 -3.76 -22.59 1.74
N PHE A 13 -2.57 -22.96 1.24
CA PHE A 13 -1.51 -22.00 0.95
C PHE A 13 -1.91 -21.00 -0.13
N LEU A 14 -2.61 -21.44 -1.18
CA LEU A 14 -3.14 -20.57 -2.22
C LEU A 14 -4.19 -19.60 -1.68
N MET A 15 -5.10 -20.07 -0.82
CA MET A 15 -6.11 -19.22 -0.18
C MET A 15 -5.47 -18.16 0.72
N LEU A 16 -4.40 -18.49 1.45
CA LEU A 16 -3.64 -17.54 2.27
C LEU A 16 -2.98 -16.45 1.41
N ILE A 17 -2.42 -16.81 0.25
CA ILE A 17 -1.84 -15.83 -0.69
C ILE A 17 -2.93 -14.88 -1.22
N LEU A 18 -4.08 -15.42 -1.62
CA LEU A 18 -5.19 -14.63 -2.15
C LEU A 18 -5.77 -13.68 -1.09
N LEU A 19 -5.85 -14.11 0.18
CA LEU A 19 -6.34 -13.28 1.28
C LEU A 19 -5.52 -11.99 1.49
N THR A 20 -4.21 -12.04 1.23
CA THR A 20 -3.35 -10.85 1.35
C THR A 20 -3.54 -9.83 0.22
N LYS A 21 -4.14 -10.23 -0.90
CA LYS A 21 -4.28 -9.38 -2.08
C LYS A 21 -5.41 -8.35 -1.95
N ASP A 22 -6.46 -8.68 -1.19
CA ASP A 22 -7.68 -7.87 -1.07
C ASP A 22 -7.78 -7.09 0.25
N SER A 23 -6.70 -6.99 1.03
CA SER A 23 -6.71 -6.31 2.33
C SER A 23 -6.71 -4.76 2.25
N PHE A 24 -7.04 -4.17 1.10
CA PHE A 24 -7.17 -2.70 0.99
C PHE A 24 -8.66 -2.34 0.91
N PRO A 25 -9.18 -1.57 1.87
CA PRO A 25 -10.60 -1.27 1.94
C PRO A 25 -11.01 -0.32 0.81
N ASP A 26 -12.06 -0.71 0.10
CA ASP A 26 -12.70 -0.04 -1.04
C ASP A 26 -13.56 1.19 -0.64
N GLU A 27 -13.41 1.69 0.58
CA GLU A 27 -14.19 2.83 1.11
C GLU A 27 -13.26 3.96 1.55
N MET A 28 -12.74 4.71 0.58
CA MET A 28 -11.92 5.90 0.81
C MET A 28 -12.71 7.19 0.58
N SER A 29 -13.81 7.36 1.32
CA SER A 29 -14.44 8.69 1.49
C SER A 29 -13.47 9.70 2.15
N GLY A 30 -12.42 9.20 2.82
CA GLY A 30 -11.33 9.99 3.45
C GLY A 30 -9.95 9.80 2.82
N GLY A 31 -9.84 9.46 1.53
CA GLY A 31 -8.56 9.09 0.88
C GLY A 31 -7.41 10.08 1.11
N HIS A 32 -7.64 11.38 0.92
CA HIS A 32 -6.60 12.40 1.16
C HIS A 32 -6.26 12.60 2.64
N GLU A 33 -7.26 12.56 3.52
CA GLU A 33 -7.06 12.73 4.96
C GLU A 33 -6.26 11.56 5.55
N ASN A 34 -6.63 10.34 5.19
CA ASN A 34 -5.92 9.13 5.59
C ASN A 34 -4.46 9.14 5.11
N ALA A 35 -4.22 9.59 3.87
CA ALA A 35 -2.87 9.67 3.35
C ALA A 35 -2.04 10.77 4.04
N LYS A 36 -2.64 11.91 4.39
CA LYS A 36 -1.99 12.94 5.22
C LYS A 36 -1.65 12.40 6.59
N MET A 37 -2.56 11.67 7.23
CA MET A 37 -2.30 10.99 8.50
C MET A 37 -1.12 10.02 8.39
N PHE A 38 -1.02 9.24 7.31
CA PHE A 38 0.15 8.39 7.08
C PHE A 38 1.46 9.18 6.95
N ILE A 39 1.45 10.34 6.31
CA ILE A 39 2.64 11.23 6.28
C ILE A 39 3.02 11.69 7.69
N GLU A 40 2.05 12.12 8.50
CA GLU A 40 2.27 12.57 9.89
C GLU A 40 2.82 11.43 10.77
N GLU A 41 2.31 10.22 10.58
CA GLU A 41 2.75 8.99 11.24
C GLU A 41 4.08 8.44 10.69
N LYS A 42 4.67 9.08 9.67
CA LYS A 42 5.88 8.63 8.94
C LYS A 42 5.73 7.28 8.26
N ARG A 43 4.50 6.88 7.95
CA ARG A 43 4.13 5.66 7.22
C ARG A 43 4.14 5.93 5.72
N TYR A 44 5.33 6.25 5.22
CA TYR A 44 5.48 6.80 3.87
C TYR A 44 5.12 5.81 2.75
N ILE A 45 5.31 4.50 2.97
CA ILE A 45 4.93 3.47 1.98
C ILE A 45 3.41 3.38 1.82
N GLU A 46 2.67 3.49 2.93
CA GLU A 46 1.21 3.49 2.91
C GLU A 46 0.66 4.77 2.30
N ALA A 47 1.30 5.92 2.58
CA ALA A 47 0.98 7.19 1.95
C ALA A 47 1.18 7.14 0.42
N GLU A 48 2.31 6.58 -0.04
CA GLU A 48 2.61 6.39 -1.46
C GLU A 48 1.55 5.53 -2.16
N LYS A 49 1.25 4.35 -1.62
CA LYS A 49 0.26 3.43 -2.20
C LYS A 49 -1.12 4.07 -2.32
N LEU A 50 -1.53 4.79 -1.29
CA LEU A 50 -2.81 5.48 -1.27
C LEU A 50 -2.85 6.63 -2.29
N ALA A 51 -1.79 7.43 -2.38
CA ALA A 51 -1.69 8.49 -3.36
C ALA A 51 -1.72 7.96 -4.81
N ILE A 52 -1.02 6.85 -5.09
CA ILE A 52 -1.07 6.19 -6.41
C ILE A 52 -2.48 5.71 -6.74
N SER A 53 -3.20 5.13 -5.77
CA SER A 53 -4.60 4.73 -5.96
C SER A 53 -5.49 5.92 -6.32
N LEU A 54 -5.34 7.04 -5.60
CA LEU A 54 -6.08 8.29 -5.89
C LEU A 54 -5.76 8.83 -7.29
N LEU A 55 -4.48 8.88 -7.65
CA LEU A 55 -4.03 9.34 -8.97
C LEU A 55 -4.44 8.41 -10.12
N THR A 56 -4.60 7.11 -9.85
CA THR A 56 -5.10 6.16 -10.85
C THR A 56 -6.54 6.50 -11.26
N ASN A 57 -7.36 6.94 -10.29
CA ASN A 57 -8.74 7.34 -10.54
C ASN A 57 -8.88 8.78 -11.04
N ASN A 58 -8.03 9.69 -10.56
CA ASN A 58 -7.97 11.08 -11.00
C ASN A 58 -6.51 11.53 -11.17
N PRO A 59 -5.93 11.39 -12.37
CA PRO A 59 -4.53 11.73 -12.62
C PRO A 59 -4.20 13.22 -12.45
N SER A 60 -5.20 14.09 -12.41
CA SER A 60 -5.03 15.54 -12.21
C SER A 60 -5.32 15.99 -10.76
N ASP A 61 -5.43 15.05 -9.83
CA ASP A 61 -5.62 15.34 -8.41
C ASP A 61 -4.34 15.91 -7.79
N VAL A 62 -4.27 17.24 -7.75
CA VAL A 62 -3.16 18.00 -7.17
C VAL A 62 -2.88 17.67 -5.70
N THR A 63 -3.90 17.25 -4.94
CA THR A 63 -3.71 16.88 -3.54
C THR A 63 -3.04 15.52 -3.43
N ALA A 64 -3.46 14.55 -4.26
CA ALA A 64 -2.81 13.24 -4.33
C ALA A 64 -1.38 13.34 -4.85
N GLU A 65 -1.10 14.21 -5.82
CA GLU A 65 0.27 14.49 -6.30
C GLU A 65 1.17 15.06 -5.19
N TYR A 66 0.66 16.02 -4.41
CA TYR A 66 1.36 16.56 -3.25
C TYR A 66 1.66 15.48 -2.20
N ILE A 67 0.70 14.60 -1.93
CA ILE A 67 0.87 13.49 -0.98
C ILE A 67 1.95 12.51 -1.48
N LEU A 68 1.90 12.12 -2.76
CA LEU A 68 2.88 11.21 -3.36
C LEU A 68 4.30 11.77 -3.27
N THR A 69 4.48 13.02 -3.66
CA THR A 69 5.78 13.70 -3.58
C THR A 69 6.28 13.83 -2.15
N SER A 70 5.39 14.13 -1.20
CA SER A 70 5.71 14.16 0.24
C SER A 70 6.15 12.79 0.77
N ALA A 71 5.48 11.72 0.35
CA ALA A 71 5.82 10.35 0.72
C ALA A 71 7.24 9.97 0.24
N TRP A 72 7.57 10.26 -1.02
CA TRP A 72 8.89 10.01 -1.57
C TRP A 72 10.01 10.79 -0.88
N VAL A 73 9.77 12.06 -0.54
CA VAL A 73 10.72 12.85 0.27
C VAL A 73 10.94 12.20 1.64
N GLY A 74 9.87 11.71 2.27
CA GLY A 74 9.94 10.97 3.52
C GLY A 74 10.81 9.72 3.42
N LEU A 75 10.55 8.86 2.43
CA LEU A 75 11.33 7.65 2.15
C LEU A 75 12.80 7.95 1.91
N GLY A 76 13.11 8.95 1.08
CA GLY A 76 14.49 9.37 0.82
C GLY A 76 15.22 9.82 2.08
N ARG A 77 14.52 10.50 3.01
CA ARG A 77 15.08 10.89 4.32
C ARG A 77 15.32 9.69 5.23
N GLU A 78 14.44 8.68 5.22
CA GLU A 78 14.65 7.45 5.99
C GLU A 78 15.83 6.65 5.46
N GLU A 79 15.93 6.54 4.14
CA GLU A 79 17.04 5.84 3.50
C GLU A 79 18.38 6.53 3.76
N ALA A 80 18.43 7.86 3.69
CA ALA A 80 19.63 8.63 4.03
C ALA A 80 20.09 8.44 5.49
N LYS A 81 19.16 8.11 6.41
CA LYS A 81 19.48 7.80 7.81
C LYS A 81 20.01 6.38 8.00
N ARG A 82 19.63 5.44 7.12
CA ARG A 82 20.07 4.03 7.15
C ARG A 82 21.49 3.84 6.61
N LYS A 83 22.45 4.75 6.94
CA LYS A 83 23.84 4.66 6.45
C LYS A 83 24.35 3.21 6.39
N PRO A 84 25.03 2.82 5.29
CA PRO A 84 25.53 1.47 5.11
C PRO A 84 26.53 1.05 6.20
#